data_AF-A0A938T022-F1
#
_entry.id   AF-A0A938T022-F1
#
_cell.length_a   1.000
_cell.length_b   1.000
_cell.length_c   1.000
_cell.angle_alpha   90.00
_cell.angle_beta   90.00
_cell.angle_gamma   90.00
#
_symmetry.space_group_name_H-M   'P 1'
#
loop_
_entity.id
_entity.type
_entity.pdbx_description
1 polymer ?
#
loop_
_entity_poly.entity_id
_entity_poly.type
_entity_poly.pdbx_seq_one_letter_code
_entity_poly.pdbx_strand_id
1 'polypeptide(L)'
;MAPPITLFDTTALASLQREFRSSMRGLLFDLCDELEGRYRRAAKEWQLPLDYFRFLGEALEPDDYSGWKTVGWIEELNDLVYFTDLLEQLRRERQPAAFARDLFAECQEKFYENSYRDELFPSGLPRAAGLARRLAGLCAKLAGQVTQESLWLIPGLPCAWLAGRPHRQRLRPWIVACDLGPNFERAEWPGRIAVGLDGTYLEPPSGLRRKLAEAKRAAFLISPQGMTLRVDGRAVSVLTYDRECRWHWRLVTPCLLQPPGRSWPWGLTLGPTLVYRKDLSPWRLAETDRSLARPIQRAAEIIAEAWPEGARLLGLLTSRIVPLKARGVVSFSYRHRPGLSFINTFERDAFDLIDDLVHENSHHHLNLLLRKYDMRRGDRNQEVFYSPWRRSLRPLHGILHATFTFTMGAVLFDRLAAWGGRGKGRVGRKGGETTFTPDQVLRARFRCLEEVESVGYSIRDLSHAADRLGWLSPSGVALVKALAGRIALVRRRSEAFRSQVLRSRYGPALRRRIRTLEQARATYGFPGP
;
A
#
# COMPACT_ATOMS: atom_id res chain seq x y z
N MET A 1 18.96 -2.06 -24.29
CA MET A 1 17.83 -3.01 -24.20
C MET A 1 17.29 -2.99 -22.78
N ALA A 2 15.97 -2.87 -22.60
CA ALA A 2 15.39 -3.02 -21.25
C ALA A 2 15.56 -4.48 -20.77
N PRO A 3 15.89 -4.73 -19.49
CA PRO A 3 16.00 -6.09 -18.97
C PRO A 3 14.65 -6.83 -19.08
N PRO A 4 14.65 -8.17 -19.23
CA PRO A 4 13.42 -8.94 -19.28
C PRO A 4 12.64 -8.78 -17.97
N ILE A 5 11.36 -8.41 -18.06
CA ILE A 5 10.49 -8.34 -16.88
C ILE A 5 9.98 -9.74 -16.55
N THR A 6 10.51 -10.32 -15.47
CA THR A 6 10.19 -11.67 -15.01
C THR A 6 9.14 -11.63 -13.89
N LEU A 7 7.86 -11.64 -14.28
CA LEU A 7 6.69 -11.51 -13.39
C LEU A 7 6.59 -12.52 -12.23
N PHE A 8 7.33 -13.63 -12.27
CA PHE A 8 7.22 -14.71 -11.28
C PHE A 8 8.57 -15.18 -10.76
N ASP A 9 9.63 -14.46 -11.09
CA ASP A 9 10.96 -14.78 -10.60
C ASP A 9 11.17 -14.09 -9.25
N THR A 10 11.09 -14.88 -8.20
CA THR A 10 11.28 -14.42 -6.83
C THR A 10 12.71 -13.91 -6.59
N THR A 11 13.70 -14.41 -7.32
CA THR A 11 15.10 -13.95 -7.22
C THR A 11 15.25 -12.57 -7.83
N ALA A 12 14.70 -12.36 -9.03
CA ALA A 12 14.70 -11.06 -9.68
C ALA A 12 13.94 -10.03 -8.84
N LEU A 13 12.78 -10.40 -8.29
CA LEU A 13 11.99 -9.51 -7.43
C LEU A 13 12.69 -9.20 -6.10
N ALA A 14 13.36 -10.18 -5.48
CA ALA A 14 14.18 -9.95 -4.30
C ALA A 14 15.36 -9.00 -4.60
N SER A 15 15.95 -9.09 -5.80
CA SER A 15 16.96 -8.11 -6.24
C SER A 15 16.37 -6.71 -6.39
N LEU A 16 15.21 -6.60 -7.01
CA LEU A 16 14.51 -5.32 -7.15
C LEU A 16 14.15 -4.71 -5.79
N GLN A 17 13.77 -5.53 -4.80
CA GLN A 17 13.57 -5.05 -3.43
C GLN A 17 14.85 -4.54 -2.78
N ARG A 18 16.01 -5.18 -3.00
CA ARG A 18 17.30 -4.67 -2.50
C ARG A 18 17.64 -3.31 -3.11
N GLU A 19 17.44 -3.15 -4.41
CA GLU A 19 17.62 -1.86 -5.09
C GLU A 19 16.66 -0.80 -4.54
N PHE A 20 15.40 -1.17 -4.30
CA PHE A 20 14.41 -0.28 -3.70
C PHE A 20 14.81 0.17 -2.31
N ARG A 21 15.27 -0.74 -1.43
CA ARG A 21 15.78 -0.41 -0.10
C ARG A 21 16.94 0.59 -0.16
N SER A 22 17.91 0.33 -1.04
CA SER A 22 19.04 1.25 -1.25
C SER A 22 18.57 2.62 -1.74
N SER A 23 17.58 2.66 -2.63
CA SER A 23 17.03 3.91 -3.18
C SER A 23 16.27 4.69 -2.11
N MET A 24 15.45 4.02 -1.28
CA MET A 24 14.74 4.66 -0.17
C MET A 24 15.70 5.21 0.88
N ARG A 25 16.77 4.47 1.18
CA ARG A 25 17.83 4.97 2.07
C ARG A 25 18.50 6.21 1.50
N GLY A 26 18.93 6.18 0.24
CA GLY A 26 19.51 7.34 -0.44
C GLY A 26 18.57 8.55 -0.41
N LEU A 27 17.31 8.34 -0.78
CA LEU A 27 16.28 9.38 -0.78
C LEU A 27 16.14 10.06 0.58
N LEU A 28 16.15 9.31 1.69
CA LEU A 28 16.09 9.93 3.03
C LEU A 28 17.23 10.94 3.27
N PHE A 29 18.47 10.58 2.91
CA PHE A 29 19.62 11.48 3.09
C PHE A 29 19.57 12.66 2.13
N ASP A 30 19.22 12.43 0.87
CA ASP A 30 19.06 13.49 -0.14
C ASP A 30 18.00 14.52 0.29
N LEU A 31 16.86 14.07 0.83
CA LEU A 31 15.81 14.95 1.34
C LEU A 31 16.29 15.77 2.55
N CYS A 32 17.07 15.18 3.45
CA CYS A 32 17.65 15.91 4.57
C CYS A 32 18.63 16.99 4.09
N ASP A 33 19.46 16.69 3.10
CA ASP A 33 20.41 17.62 2.50
C ASP A 33 19.68 18.77 1.78
N GLU A 34 18.60 18.48 1.05
CA GLU A 34 17.79 19.51 0.38
C GLU A 34 17.10 20.44 1.38
N LEU A 35 16.58 19.91 2.49
CA LEU A 35 15.98 20.68 3.58
C LEU A 35 17.01 21.53 4.35
N GLU A 36 18.25 21.07 4.50
CA GLU A 36 19.34 21.85 5.12
C GLU A 36 19.93 22.92 4.22
N GLY A 37 19.96 22.65 2.91
CA GLY A 37 20.45 23.55 1.89
C GLY A 37 19.36 24.51 1.41
N ARG A 38 18.58 24.06 0.42
CA ARG A 38 17.63 24.88 -0.32
C ARG A 38 16.49 25.40 0.55
N TYR A 39 15.91 24.54 1.38
CA TYR A 39 14.73 24.89 2.19
C TYR A 39 15.04 25.15 3.67
N ARG A 40 16.28 25.57 3.98
CA ARG A 40 16.76 25.76 5.35
C ARG A 40 15.86 26.63 6.22
N ARG A 41 15.28 27.69 5.64
CA ARG A 41 14.36 28.59 6.35
C ARG A 41 13.09 27.85 6.78
N ALA A 42 12.53 27.06 5.87
CA ALA A 42 11.30 26.31 6.09
C ALA A 42 11.54 25.18 7.10
N ALA A 43 12.65 24.44 6.97
CA ALA A 43 13.06 23.43 7.94
C ALA A 43 13.21 23.99 9.37
N LYS A 44 13.75 25.20 9.52
CA LYS A 44 13.82 25.92 10.82
C LYS A 44 12.44 26.35 11.31
N GLU A 45 11.60 26.89 10.43
CA GLU A 45 10.23 27.33 10.77
C GLU A 45 9.40 26.17 11.34
N TRP A 46 9.52 24.98 10.75
CA TRP A 46 8.81 23.78 11.19
C TRP A 46 9.59 22.94 12.21
N GLN A 47 10.77 23.40 12.64
CA GLN A 47 11.60 22.75 13.66
C GLN A 47 11.94 21.28 13.32
N LEU A 48 12.23 20.99 12.05
CA LEU A 48 12.58 19.63 11.62
C LEU A 48 13.92 19.19 12.25
N PRO A 49 13.96 18.02 12.91
CA PRO A 49 15.17 17.51 13.56
C PRO A 49 16.03 16.72 12.54
N LEU A 50 16.55 17.39 11.50
CA LEU A 50 17.21 16.72 10.38
C LEU A 50 18.46 15.92 10.80
N ASP A 51 19.15 16.36 11.85
CA ASP A 51 20.24 15.61 12.47
C ASP A 51 19.75 14.33 13.17
N TYR A 52 18.54 14.33 13.74
CA TYR A 52 17.90 13.11 14.23
C TYR A 52 17.47 12.18 13.10
N PHE A 53 16.90 12.72 12.01
CA PHE A 53 16.45 11.89 10.89
C PHE A 53 17.61 11.11 10.26
N ARG A 54 18.79 11.73 10.13
CA ARG A 54 20.00 11.02 9.70
C ARG A 54 20.45 9.96 10.72
N PHE A 55 20.47 10.30 12.01
CA PHE A 55 20.80 9.36 13.07
C PHE A 55 19.88 8.13 13.09
N LEU A 56 18.58 8.34 12.88
CA LEU A 56 17.60 7.28 12.70
C LEU A 56 17.84 6.48 11.43
N GLY A 57 18.13 7.15 10.30
CA GLY A 57 18.46 6.49 9.05
C GLY A 57 19.70 5.59 9.12
N GLU A 58 20.68 5.96 9.94
CA GLU A 58 21.86 5.15 10.23
C GLU A 58 21.56 3.95 11.14
N ALA A 59 20.60 4.09 12.06
CA ALA A 59 20.22 3.04 13.00
C ALA A 59 19.25 1.99 12.43
N LEU A 60 18.53 2.30 11.35
CA LEU A 60 17.65 1.37 10.65
C LEU A 60 18.44 0.29 9.91
N GLU A 61 17.98 -0.95 10.00
CA GLU A 61 18.59 -2.06 9.27
C GLU A 61 18.29 -1.91 7.76
N PRO A 62 19.17 -2.41 6.86
CA PRO A 62 18.95 -2.27 5.41
C PRO A 62 17.60 -2.78 4.92
N ASP A 63 17.05 -3.79 5.60
CA ASP A 63 15.78 -4.38 5.23
C ASP A 63 14.55 -3.55 5.63
N ASP A 64 14.68 -2.69 6.65
CA ASP A 64 13.61 -1.84 7.16
C ASP A 64 13.13 -0.83 6.10
N TYR A 65 13.99 -0.48 5.15
CA TYR A 65 13.73 0.41 4.01
C TYR A 65 12.78 -0.15 2.94
N SER A 66 12.11 -1.27 3.22
CA SER A 66 11.05 -1.82 2.40
C SER A 66 9.70 -1.97 3.11
N GLY A 67 9.64 -1.67 4.42
CA GLY A 67 8.43 -1.77 5.21
C GLY A 67 7.51 -0.55 5.06
N TRP A 68 6.20 -0.76 5.14
CA TRP A 68 5.16 0.27 4.99
C TRP A 68 5.35 1.49 5.90
N LYS A 69 5.91 1.32 7.11
CA LYS A 69 6.19 2.42 8.04
C LYS A 69 7.36 3.27 7.58
N THR A 70 8.54 2.67 7.40
CA THR A 70 9.75 3.38 6.99
C THR A 70 9.57 4.02 5.62
N VAL A 71 9.03 3.29 4.65
CA VAL A 71 8.77 3.84 3.32
C VAL A 71 7.79 4.99 3.39
N GLY A 72 6.66 4.81 4.08
CA GLY A 72 5.68 5.88 4.16
C GLY A 72 6.14 7.10 4.97
N TRP A 73 7.05 6.92 5.94
CA TRP A 73 7.72 8.03 6.63
C TRP A 73 8.62 8.84 5.68
N ILE A 74 9.43 8.16 4.86
CA ILE A 74 10.31 8.81 3.89
C ILE A 74 9.49 9.48 2.77
N GLU A 75 8.41 8.85 2.30
CA GLU A 75 7.51 9.42 1.29
C GLU A 75 6.77 10.65 1.81
N GLU A 76 6.32 10.66 3.07
CA GLU A 76 5.74 11.87 3.67
C GLU A 76 6.76 13.00 3.81
N LEU A 77 8.03 12.69 4.07
CA LEU A 77 9.11 13.68 4.05
C LEU A 77 9.35 14.21 2.64
N ASN A 78 9.30 13.33 1.63
CA ASN A 78 9.37 13.71 0.21
C ASN A 78 8.21 14.64 -0.18
N ASP A 79 6.99 14.29 0.22
CA ASP A 79 5.80 15.11 -0.01
C ASP A 79 5.91 16.47 0.69
N LEU A 80 6.47 16.52 1.91
CA LEU A 80 6.78 17.77 2.58
C LEU A 80 7.74 18.65 1.77
N VAL A 81 8.85 18.08 1.27
CA VAL A 81 9.80 18.81 0.42
C VAL A 81 9.12 19.33 -0.85
N TYR A 82 8.34 18.49 -1.50
CA TYR A 82 7.55 18.85 -2.68
C TYR A 82 6.61 20.04 -2.41
N PHE A 83 5.77 19.96 -1.37
CA PHE A 83 4.83 21.03 -1.03
C PHE A 83 5.53 22.30 -0.51
N THR A 84 6.71 22.16 0.08
CA THR A 84 7.57 23.30 0.46
C THR A 84 8.01 24.07 -0.77
N ASP A 85 8.47 23.37 -1.81
CA ASP A 85 8.85 24.00 -3.07
C ASP A 85 7.66 24.71 -3.71
N LEU A 86 6.50 24.04 -3.78
CA LEU A 86 5.26 24.65 -4.29
C LEU A 86 4.87 25.91 -3.50
N LEU A 87 5.06 25.92 -2.18
CA LEU A 87 4.77 27.10 -1.36
C LEU A 87 5.71 28.26 -1.67
N GLU A 88 6.99 27.97 -1.92
CA GLU A 88 7.95 28.98 -2.35
C GLU A 88 7.66 29.52 -3.76
N GLN A 89 7.28 28.63 -4.69
CA GLN A 89 6.85 29.01 -6.04
C GLN A 89 5.60 29.89 -6.00
N LEU A 90 4.56 29.47 -5.27
CA LEU A 90 3.30 30.22 -5.14
C LEU A 90 3.51 31.62 -4.54
N ARG A 91 4.45 31.79 -3.62
CA ARG A 91 4.80 33.11 -3.05
C ARG A 91 5.38 34.08 -4.09
N ARG A 92 5.93 33.57 -5.19
CA ARG A 92 6.53 34.35 -6.30
C ARG A 92 5.62 34.40 -7.53
N GLU A 93 4.52 33.66 -7.52
CA GLU A 93 3.63 33.48 -8.66
C GLU A 93 2.84 34.75 -8.98
N ARG A 94 2.83 35.13 -10.26
CA ARG A 94 2.08 36.28 -10.79
C ARG A 94 0.67 35.90 -11.22
N GLN A 95 0.42 34.62 -11.51
CA GLN A 95 -0.89 34.07 -11.88
C GLN A 95 -1.38 32.98 -10.91
N PRO A 96 -1.75 33.32 -9.67
CA PRO A 96 -2.15 32.31 -8.67
C PRO A 96 -3.33 31.44 -9.09
N ALA A 97 -4.22 31.94 -9.95
CA ALA A 97 -5.35 31.19 -10.49
C ALA A 97 -4.92 30.08 -11.47
N ALA A 98 -3.86 30.30 -12.25
CA ALA A 98 -3.31 29.26 -13.14
C ALA A 98 -2.63 28.18 -12.30
N PHE A 99 -1.74 28.57 -11.38
CA PHE A 99 -1.09 27.67 -10.44
C PHE A 99 -2.09 26.80 -9.66
N ALA A 100 -3.19 27.39 -9.19
CA ALA A 100 -4.22 26.64 -8.47
C ALA A 100 -4.91 25.56 -9.33
N ARG A 101 -5.09 25.80 -10.64
CA ARG A 101 -5.64 24.80 -11.57
C ARG A 101 -4.65 23.68 -11.81
N ASP A 102 -3.39 24.02 -12.02
CA ASP A 102 -2.34 23.04 -12.31
C ASP A 102 -2.11 22.14 -11.10
N LEU A 103 -1.98 22.73 -9.90
CA LEU A 103 -1.86 21.97 -8.65
C LEU A 103 -3.11 21.12 -8.36
N PHE A 104 -4.30 21.61 -8.68
CA PHE A 104 -5.53 20.81 -8.52
C PHE A 104 -5.51 19.58 -9.44
N ALA A 105 -5.14 19.74 -10.71
CA ALA A 105 -5.02 18.64 -11.66
C ALA A 105 -3.93 17.65 -11.23
N GLU A 106 -2.78 18.14 -10.75
CA GLU A 106 -1.70 17.30 -10.25
C GLU A 106 -2.09 16.52 -9.00
N CYS A 107 -2.82 17.13 -8.06
CA CYS A 107 -3.36 16.40 -6.91
C CYS A 107 -4.35 15.31 -7.32
N GLN A 108 -5.14 15.51 -8.39
CA GLN A 108 -6.03 14.47 -8.93
C GLN A 108 -5.27 13.32 -9.58
N GLU A 109 -4.07 13.57 -10.11
CA GLU A 109 -3.29 12.57 -10.83
C GLU A 109 -2.29 11.83 -9.92
N LYS A 110 -1.47 12.57 -9.17
CA LYS A 110 -0.32 12.02 -8.45
C LYS A 110 -0.62 11.70 -6.99
N PHE A 111 -1.56 12.43 -6.40
CA PHE A 111 -1.91 12.34 -4.99
C PHE A 111 -3.35 11.83 -4.77
N TYR A 112 -3.92 11.08 -5.72
CA TYR A 112 -5.30 10.59 -5.63
C TYR A 112 -5.55 9.64 -4.45
N GLU A 113 -4.48 9.05 -3.91
CA GLU A 113 -4.51 8.17 -2.72
C GLU A 113 -4.45 8.96 -1.40
N ASN A 114 -4.10 10.26 -1.45
CA ASN A 114 -3.93 11.13 -0.30
C ASN A 114 -5.12 12.09 -0.13
N SER A 115 -5.31 12.61 1.09
CA SER A 115 -6.31 13.66 1.36
C SER A 115 -5.86 15.06 0.94
N TYR A 116 -4.67 15.22 0.38
CA TYR A 116 -4.06 16.53 0.09
C TYR A 116 -4.95 17.40 -0.80
N ARG A 117 -5.60 16.82 -1.81
CA ARG A 117 -6.53 17.57 -2.68
C ARG A 117 -7.66 18.21 -1.87
N ASP A 118 -8.28 17.43 -0.99
CA ASP A 118 -9.45 17.89 -0.23
C ASP A 118 -9.03 18.90 0.85
N GLU A 119 -7.80 18.81 1.37
CA GLU A 119 -7.20 19.80 2.27
C GLU A 119 -6.84 21.12 1.57
N LEU A 120 -6.28 21.05 0.36
CA LEU A 120 -5.88 22.22 -0.43
C LEU A 120 -7.06 22.88 -1.16
N PHE A 121 -8.09 22.11 -1.50
CA PHE A 121 -9.24 22.53 -2.29
C PHE A 121 -10.58 22.00 -1.71
N PRO A 122 -10.97 22.43 -0.50
CA PRO A 122 -12.13 21.87 0.21
C PRO A 122 -13.47 22.08 -0.49
N SER A 123 -13.57 23.03 -1.42
CA SER A 123 -14.77 23.24 -2.24
C SER A 123 -14.82 22.33 -3.47
N GLY A 124 -13.84 21.44 -3.68
CA GLY A 124 -13.71 20.62 -4.89
C GLY A 124 -13.38 21.43 -6.16
N LEU A 125 -12.91 22.67 -6.01
CA LEU A 125 -12.64 23.58 -7.12
C LEU A 125 -11.24 24.21 -6.97
N PRO A 126 -10.51 24.49 -8.06
CA PRO A 126 -9.15 25.04 -8.06
C PRO A 126 -9.11 26.54 -7.66
N ARG A 127 -9.51 26.86 -6.42
CA ARG A 127 -9.58 28.24 -5.92
C ARG A 127 -8.24 28.68 -5.33
N ALA A 128 -7.62 29.69 -5.95
CA ALA A 128 -6.39 30.31 -5.47
C ALA A 128 -6.54 31.05 -4.12
N ALA A 129 -7.73 31.58 -3.84
CA ALA A 129 -8.01 32.32 -2.62
C ALA A 129 -7.71 31.46 -1.37
N GLY A 130 -6.77 31.92 -0.54
CA GLY A 130 -6.32 31.22 0.67
C GLY A 130 -5.45 29.98 0.44
N LEU A 131 -5.07 29.66 -0.80
CA LEU A 131 -4.27 28.48 -1.13
C LEU A 131 -2.92 28.47 -0.41
N ALA A 132 -2.21 29.60 -0.38
CA ALA A 132 -0.93 29.71 0.34
C ALA A 132 -1.04 29.35 1.83
N ARG A 133 -2.15 29.72 2.48
CA ARG A 133 -2.40 29.40 3.89
C ARG A 133 -2.67 27.91 4.08
N ARG A 134 -3.48 27.31 3.20
CA ARG A 134 -3.78 25.87 3.24
C ARG A 134 -2.54 25.04 2.95
N LEU A 135 -1.73 25.47 1.99
CA LEU A 135 -0.47 24.82 1.64
C LEU A 135 0.57 24.91 2.77
N ALA A 136 0.72 26.08 3.41
CA ALA A 136 1.55 26.22 4.60
C ALA A 136 1.04 25.35 5.77
N GLY A 137 -0.29 25.26 5.95
CA GLY A 137 -0.92 24.38 6.92
C GLY A 137 -0.64 22.90 6.65
N LEU A 138 -0.70 22.48 5.39
CA LEU A 138 -0.33 21.13 4.96
C LEU A 138 1.14 20.83 5.25
N CYS A 139 2.07 21.74 4.92
CA CYS A 139 3.49 21.57 5.22
C CYS A 139 3.73 21.43 6.73
N ALA A 140 3.12 22.28 7.55
CA ALA A 140 3.23 22.19 9.00
C ALA A 140 2.68 20.86 9.57
N LYS A 141 1.56 20.38 9.03
CA LYS A 141 0.98 19.07 9.37
C LYS A 141 1.93 17.94 9.01
N LEU A 142 2.44 17.90 7.78
CA LEU A 142 3.39 16.87 7.32
C LEU A 142 4.68 16.88 8.16
N ALA A 143 5.25 18.05 8.42
CA ALA A 143 6.42 18.19 9.29
C ALA A 143 6.17 17.61 10.70
N GLY A 144 4.99 17.87 11.27
CA GLY A 144 4.57 17.27 12.54
C GLY A 144 4.41 15.75 12.46
N GLN A 145 3.77 15.24 11.42
CA GLN A 145 3.54 13.79 11.21
C GLN A 145 4.85 13.02 11.01
N VAL A 146 5.75 13.51 10.16
CA VAL A 146 7.07 12.91 9.91
C VAL A 146 7.92 12.91 11.18
N THR A 147 7.89 14.01 11.94
CA THR A 147 8.62 14.11 13.21
C THR A 147 8.04 13.15 14.25
N GLN A 148 6.71 13.12 14.41
CA GLN A 148 6.04 12.21 15.35
C GLN A 148 6.31 10.73 15.03
N GLU A 149 6.19 10.34 13.76
CA GLU A 149 6.40 8.94 13.33
C GLU A 149 7.83 8.50 13.62
N SER A 150 8.82 9.36 13.33
CA SER A 150 10.25 9.06 13.53
C SER A 150 10.59 8.67 14.98
N LEU A 151 9.84 9.18 15.96
CA LEU A 151 10.07 8.88 17.39
C LEU A 151 9.89 7.40 17.73
N TRP A 152 9.09 6.68 16.94
CA TRP A 152 8.59 5.36 17.29
C TRP A 152 9.01 4.25 16.34
N LEU A 153 9.74 4.57 15.26
CA LEU A 153 10.30 3.55 14.35
C LEU A 153 11.31 2.65 15.07
N ILE A 154 12.20 3.23 15.89
CA ILE A 154 13.12 2.50 16.77
C ILE A 154 12.91 2.99 18.21
N PRO A 155 12.23 2.21 19.06
CA PRO A 155 11.99 2.55 20.46
C PRO A 155 13.26 2.96 21.24
N GLY A 156 13.20 4.09 21.93
CA GLY A 156 14.30 4.59 22.77
C GLY A 156 15.40 5.33 22.01
N LEU A 157 15.44 5.26 20.67
CA LEU A 157 16.42 5.95 19.86
C LEU A 157 16.42 7.49 20.04
N PRO A 158 15.26 8.18 20.16
CA PRO A 158 15.24 9.60 20.49
C PRO A 158 15.99 9.94 21.80
N CYS A 159 15.85 9.09 22.82
CA CYS A 159 16.50 9.28 24.12
C CYS A 159 18.03 9.10 24.00
N ALA A 160 18.46 8.05 23.29
CA ALA A 160 19.87 7.78 23.02
C ALA A 160 20.54 8.93 22.24
N TRP A 161 19.85 9.44 21.22
CA TRP A 161 20.31 10.58 20.43
C TRP A 161 20.48 11.85 21.29
N LEU A 162 19.50 12.18 22.13
CA LEU A 162 19.61 13.30 23.06
C LEU A 162 20.73 13.12 24.09
N ALA A 163 20.96 11.88 24.55
CA ALA A 163 22.07 11.56 25.44
C ALA A 163 23.43 11.83 24.79
N GLY A 164 23.55 11.66 23.47
CA GLY A 164 24.77 11.96 22.70
C GLY A 164 25.09 13.46 22.57
N ARG A 165 24.12 14.35 22.77
CA ARG A 165 24.32 15.81 22.58
C ARG A 165 25.17 16.45 23.69
N PRO A 166 25.81 17.62 23.47
CA PRO A 166 26.57 18.35 24.49
C PRO A 166 25.73 18.70 25.73
N HIS A 167 26.37 18.76 26.91
CA HIS A 167 25.68 18.91 28.21
C HIS A 167 24.66 20.06 28.27
N ARG A 168 24.95 21.22 27.67
CA ARG A 168 24.01 22.38 27.66
C ARG A 168 22.71 22.10 26.91
N GLN A 169 22.73 21.21 25.90
CA GLN A 169 21.55 20.81 25.14
C GLN A 169 20.78 19.65 25.82
N ARG A 170 21.46 18.82 26.62
CA ARG A 170 20.83 17.71 27.38
C ARG A 170 19.78 18.16 28.41
N LEU A 171 19.89 19.41 28.88
CA LEU A 171 19.04 19.94 29.96
C LEU A 171 17.64 20.38 29.49
N ARG A 172 17.40 20.51 28.18
CA ARG A 172 16.09 20.91 27.65
C ARG A 172 15.40 19.70 27.00
N PRO A 173 14.18 19.34 27.43
CA PRO A 173 13.44 18.28 26.77
C PRO A 173 13.11 18.71 25.34
N TRP A 174 13.25 17.79 24.40
CA TRP A 174 12.75 17.99 23.04
C TRP A 174 11.24 17.80 23.05
N ILE A 175 10.51 18.80 22.56
CA ILE A 175 9.04 18.81 22.57
C ILE A 175 8.54 18.56 21.15
N VAL A 176 7.77 17.48 20.97
CA VAL A 176 7.16 17.14 19.68
C VAL A 176 5.65 17.14 19.86
N ALA A 177 4.97 18.07 19.19
CA ALA A 177 3.51 18.06 19.13
C ALA A 177 3.04 16.73 18.51
N CYS A 178 1.95 16.17 19.02
CA CYS A 178 1.43 14.92 18.49
C CYS A 178 -0.08 14.92 18.30
N ASP A 179 -0.51 14.17 17.30
CA ASP A 179 -1.90 13.82 17.04
C ASP A 179 -2.07 12.31 17.31
N LEU A 180 -2.94 11.99 18.26
CA LEU A 180 -3.32 10.61 18.61
C LEU A 180 -4.76 10.30 18.17
N GLY A 181 -5.27 11.05 17.20
CA GLY A 181 -6.51 10.77 16.49
C GLY A 181 -6.41 9.52 15.60
N PRO A 182 -7.48 9.16 14.88
CA PRO A 182 -7.48 7.99 14.02
C PRO A 182 -6.62 8.21 12.77
N ASN A 183 -5.75 7.25 12.45
CA ASN A 183 -5.03 7.23 11.18
C ASN A 183 -5.48 6.02 10.35
N PHE A 184 -6.40 6.26 9.41
CA PHE A 184 -6.97 5.19 8.59
C PHE A 184 -6.01 4.66 7.53
N GLU A 185 -5.10 5.51 7.03
CA GLU A 185 -4.13 5.14 6.00
C GLU A 185 -3.07 4.17 6.55
N ARG A 186 -2.60 4.42 7.78
CA ARG A 186 -1.66 3.56 8.50
C ARG A 186 -2.35 2.42 9.26
N ALA A 187 -3.68 2.45 9.34
CA ALA A 187 -4.48 1.56 10.17
C ALA A 187 -4.01 1.57 11.65
N GLU A 188 -3.88 2.76 12.25
CA GLU A 188 -3.42 2.95 13.63
C GLU A 188 -4.54 3.50 14.51
N TRP A 189 -4.78 2.84 15.65
CA TRP A 189 -5.90 3.18 16.52
C TRP A 189 -5.73 4.54 17.18
N PRO A 190 -6.84 5.29 17.32
CA PRO A 190 -6.83 6.51 18.12
C PRO A 190 -6.54 6.21 19.59
N GLY A 191 -5.77 7.10 20.21
CA GLY A 191 -5.38 7.06 21.61
C GLY A 191 -4.35 5.97 21.96
N ARG A 192 -3.71 5.35 20.96
CA ARG A 192 -2.61 4.40 21.13
C ARG A 192 -1.37 4.91 20.39
N ILE A 193 -0.20 4.41 20.77
CA ILE A 193 1.06 4.76 20.12
C ILE A 193 1.55 3.54 19.37
N ALA A 194 1.63 3.61 18.04
CA ALA A 194 2.23 2.55 17.25
C ALA A 194 3.76 2.59 17.42
N VAL A 195 4.40 1.45 17.67
CA VAL A 195 5.84 1.35 17.95
C VAL A 195 6.48 0.25 17.11
N GLY A 196 7.73 0.45 16.71
CA GLY A 196 8.43 -0.46 15.81
C GLY A 196 7.77 -0.55 14.44
N LEU A 197 8.18 -1.57 13.67
CA LEU A 197 7.82 -1.76 12.26
C LEU A 197 6.80 -2.89 12.01
N ASP A 198 6.57 -3.74 13.01
CA ASP A 198 5.73 -4.94 12.91
C ASP A 198 4.23 -4.67 13.20
N GLY A 199 3.90 -3.45 13.64
CA GLY A 199 2.56 -3.05 14.04
C GLY A 199 2.24 -3.36 15.51
N THR A 200 3.27 -3.51 16.34
CA THR A 200 3.19 -3.40 17.79
C THR A 200 2.71 -2.00 18.20
N TYR A 201 2.06 -1.91 19.36
CA TYR A 201 1.57 -0.65 19.89
C TYR A 201 1.57 -0.62 21.42
N LEU A 202 1.55 0.59 21.97
CA LEU A 202 1.38 0.84 23.40
C LEU A 202 -0.10 1.11 23.72
N GLU A 203 -0.65 0.32 24.64
CA GLU A 203 -1.96 0.57 25.22
C GLU A 203 -1.80 1.50 26.44
N PRO A 204 -2.48 2.66 26.46
CA PRO A 204 -2.43 3.54 27.61
C PRO A 204 -3.14 2.93 28.84
N PRO A 205 -2.86 3.44 30.05
CA PRO A 205 -3.63 3.12 31.25
C PRO A 205 -5.15 3.32 31.07
N SER A 206 -5.94 2.57 31.85
CA SER A 206 -7.41 2.63 31.79
C SER A 206 -7.92 4.06 31.99
N GLY A 207 -8.94 4.44 31.21
CA GLY A 207 -9.55 5.78 31.25
C GLY A 207 -8.76 6.89 30.54
N LEU A 208 -7.52 6.65 30.10
CA LEU A 208 -6.73 7.64 29.36
C LEU A 208 -7.01 7.58 27.84
N ARG A 209 -7.28 6.39 27.29
CA ARG A 209 -7.45 6.17 25.83
C ARG A 209 -8.41 7.16 25.16
N ARG A 210 -9.63 7.32 25.70
CA ARG A 210 -10.63 8.23 25.12
C ARG A 210 -10.17 9.69 25.15
N LYS A 211 -9.54 10.10 26.26
CA LYS A 211 -8.99 11.45 26.39
C LYS A 211 -7.89 11.71 25.37
N LEU A 212 -7.01 10.73 25.13
CA LEU A 212 -5.97 10.84 24.11
C LEU A 212 -6.54 10.92 22.70
N ALA A 213 -7.56 10.12 22.40
CA ALA A 213 -8.23 10.13 21.10
C ALA A 213 -8.95 11.45 20.78
N GLU A 214 -9.37 12.19 21.79
CA GLU A 214 -10.10 13.47 21.67
C GLU A 214 -9.20 14.69 21.97
N ALA A 215 -7.92 14.47 22.32
CA ALA A 215 -7.01 15.51 22.75
C ALA A 215 -6.71 16.50 21.61
N LYS A 216 -6.99 17.78 21.83
CA LYS A 216 -6.66 18.85 20.88
C LYS A 216 -5.21 19.33 20.99
N ARG A 217 -4.58 19.09 22.15
CA ARG A 217 -3.22 19.51 22.46
C ARG A 217 -2.49 18.39 23.20
N ALA A 218 -1.71 17.63 22.45
CA ALA A 218 -0.81 16.63 23.00
C ALA A 218 0.62 16.89 22.51
N ALA A 219 1.61 16.57 23.34
CA ALA A 219 3.01 16.63 22.96
C ALA A 219 3.84 15.59 23.70
N PHE A 220 4.78 14.95 23.01
CA PHE A 220 5.84 14.17 23.64
C PHE A 220 6.94 15.11 24.15
N LEU A 221 7.36 14.85 25.38
CA LEU A 221 8.53 15.44 26.01
C LEU A 221 9.60 14.33 26.05
N ILE A 222 10.64 14.48 25.24
CA ILE A 222 11.73 13.52 25.12
C ILE A 222 12.93 14.07 25.89
N SER A 223 13.51 13.25 26.77
CA SER A 223 14.78 13.52 27.44
C SER A 223 15.72 12.31 27.30
N PRO A 224 17.00 12.43 27.67
CA PRO A 224 17.90 11.28 27.70
C PRO A 224 17.41 10.13 28.58
N GLN A 225 16.55 10.39 29.58
CA GLN A 225 16.06 9.41 30.55
C GLN A 225 14.71 8.80 30.16
N GLY A 226 14.04 9.27 29.12
CA GLY A 226 12.75 8.71 28.71
C GLY A 226 11.84 9.66 27.94
N MET A 227 10.60 9.21 27.75
CA MET A 227 9.55 9.95 27.05
C MET A 227 8.31 10.05 27.90
N THR A 228 7.78 11.28 27.97
CA THR A 228 6.57 11.62 28.70
C THR A 228 5.57 12.25 27.75
N LEU A 229 4.32 11.81 27.79
CA LEU A 229 3.23 12.41 27.03
C LEU A 229 2.56 13.49 27.88
N ARG A 230 2.50 14.72 27.37
CA ARG A 230 1.74 15.81 27.96
C ARG A 230 0.43 16.00 27.21
N VAL A 231 -0.71 15.79 27.87
CA VAL A 231 -2.05 15.97 27.32
C VAL A 231 -2.87 16.81 28.28
N ASP A 232 -3.45 17.91 27.78
CA ASP A 232 -4.31 18.83 28.56
C ASP A 232 -3.71 19.23 29.93
N GLY A 233 -2.41 19.52 29.94
CA GLY A 233 -1.67 19.94 31.14
C GLY A 233 -1.22 18.81 32.07
N ARG A 234 -1.61 17.55 31.82
CA ARG A 234 -1.15 16.39 32.58
C ARG A 234 0.00 15.70 31.88
N ALA A 235 1.03 15.34 32.64
CA ALA A 235 2.17 14.58 32.17
C ALA A 235 2.03 13.10 32.57
N VAL A 236 2.18 12.20 31.61
CA VAL A 236 2.10 10.75 31.80
C VAL A 236 3.34 10.11 31.19
N SER A 237 4.15 9.44 32.00
CA SER A 237 5.32 8.71 31.51
C SER A 237 4.90 7.61 30.56
N VAL A 238 5.59 7.50 29.42
CA VAL A 238 5.36 6.46 28.40
C VAL A 238 6.46 5.41 28.48
N LEU A 239 7.72 5.86 28.55
CA LEU A 239 8.89 4.99 28.72
C LEU A 239 9.98 5.68 29.54
N THR A 240 10.73 4.88 30.30
CA THR A 240 12.03 5.25 30.86
C THR A 240 13.13 4.57 30.05
N TYR A 241 14.25 5.26 29.85
CA TYR A 241 15.38 4.77 29.08
C TYR A 241 16.65 4.79 29.93
N ASP A 242 17.25 3.62 30.11
CA ASP A 242 18.58 3.43 30.72
C ASP A 242 19.29 2.31 29.96
N ARG A 243 19.82 2.65 28.77
CA ARG A 243 20.31 1.75 27.71
C ARG A 243 19.26 0.84 27.08
N GLU A 244 18.23 0.47 27.83
CA GLU A 244 17.07 -0.28 27.38
C GLU A 244 15.76 0.47 27.70
N CYS A 245 14.70 0.13 26.97
CA CYS A 245 13.37 0.69 27.16
C CYS A 245 12.62 -0.03 28.28
N ARG A 246 12.29 0.69 29.36
CA ARG A 246 11.29 0.27 30.35
C ARG A 246 9.95 0.96 30.06
N TRP A 247 8.97 0.19 29.62
CA TRP A 247 7.64 0.69 29.28
C TRP A 247 6.78 0.94 30.52
N HIS A 248 6.13 2.11 30.59
CA HIS A 248 5.09 2.41 31.57
C HIS A 248 3.69 2.10 31.06
N TRP A 249 3.56 2.01 29.73
CA TRP A 249 2.33 1.62 29.04
C TRP A 249 2.45 0.16 28.62
N ARG A 250 1.32 -0.53 28.48
CA ARG A 250 1.35 -1.95 28.12
C ARG A 250 1.72 -2.10 26.65
N LEU A 251 2.87 -2.72 26.38
CA LEU A 251 3.26 -3.13 25.03
C LEU A 251 2.37 -4.29 24.57
N VAL A 252 1.75 -4.15 23.39
CA VAL A 252 0.88 -5.16 22.80
C VAL A 252 1.40 -5.52 21.41
N THR A 253 1.78 -6.78 21.25
CA THR A 253 2.23 -7.33 19.97
C THR A 253 1.05 -7.65 19.06
N PRO A 254 1.21 -7.52 17.73
CA PRO A 254 0.16 -7.82 16.78
C PRO A 254 -0.12 -9.34 16.74
N CYS A 255 -1.31 -9.70 16.27
CA CYS A 255 -1.62 -11.11 16.01
C CYS A 255 -0.82 -11.59 14.78
N LEU A 256 -0.03 -12.63 14.96
CA LEU A 256 0.80 -13.22 13.92
C LEU A 256 -0.03 -14.23 13.10
N LEU A 257 -0.17 -13.97 11.80
CA LEU A 257 -0.79 -14.89 10.85
C LEU A 257 0.25 -15.89 10.33
N GLN A 258 1.45 -15.44 9.99
CA GLN A 258 2.56 -16.30 9.59
C GLN A 258 3.83 -15.84 10.31
N PRO A 259 4.59 -16.75 10.94
CA PRO A 259 5.84 -16.35 11.56
C PRO A 259 6.90 -15.97 10.53
N PRO A 260 7.88 -15.13 10.92
CA PRO A 260 9.08 -14.90 10.12
C PRO A 260 9.74 -16.22 9.72
N GLY A 261 10.13 -16.35 8.46
CA GLY A 261 10.75 -17.55 7.93
C GLY A 261 11.04 -17.45 6.44
N ARG A 262 11.45 -18.56 5.82
CA ARG A 262 11.92 -18.57 4.43
C ARG A 262 10.88 -18.06 3.41
N SER A 263 9.60 -18.35 3.63
CA SER A 263 8.52 -17.91 2.73
C SER A 263 7.96 -16.54 3.09
N TRP A 264 8.18 -16.08 4.33
CA TRP A 264 7.68 -14.84 4.89
C TRP A 264 8.80 -14.18 5.70
N PRO A 265 9.78 -13.50 5.08
CA PRO A 265 10.95 -12.99 5.78
C PRO A 265 10.58 -12.10 6.99
N TRP A 266 9.50 -11.33 6.86
CA TRP A 266 9.00 -10.39 7.88
C TRP A 266 7.86 -10.95 8.74
N GLY A 267 7.43 -12.18 8.47
CA GLY A 267 6.15 -12.69 8.93
C GLY A 267 4.96 -11.95 8.28
N LEU A 268 3.76 -12.34 8.70
CA LEU A 268 2.50 -11.70 8.33
C LEU A 268 1.72 -11.37 9.60
N THR A 269 1.30 -10.13 9.75
CA THR A 269 0.53 -9.69 10.91
C THR A 269 -0.91 -9.30 10.55
N LEU A 270 -1.80 -9.44 11.53
CA LEU A 270 -3.17 -8.97 11.47
C LEU A 270 -3.27 -7.62 12.17
N GLY A 271 -3.65 -6.60 11.40
CA GLY A 271 -3.94 -5.25 11.89
C GLY A 271 -5.37 -5.10 12.41
N PRO A 272 -5.75 -3.87 12.82
CA PRO A 272 -7.13 -3.56 13.20
C PRO A 272 -8.14 -3.72 12.07
N THR A 273 -9.42 -3.76 12.41
CA THR A 273 -10.48 -3.75 11.42
C THR A 273 -10.85 -2.32 11.05
N LEU A 274 -10.65 -1.94 9.80
CA LEU A 274 -11.13 -0.66 9.27
C LEU A 274 -12.61 -0.78 8.89
N VAL A 275 -13.45 0.02 9.53
CA VAL A 275 -14.90 0.01 9.31
C VAL A 275 -15.30 1.22 8.48
N TYR A 276 -16.08 1.00 7.43
CA TYR A 276 -16.63 2.05 6.58
C TYR A 276 -18.10 2.33 6.91
N ARG A 277 -18.54 3.54 6.56
CA ARG A 277 -19.95 3.93 6.54
C ARG A 277 -20.62 3.48 5.23
N LYS A 278 -21.94 3.69 5.15
CA LYS A 278 -22.73 3.38 3.94
C LYS A 278 -22.35 4.25 2.74
N ASP A 279 -21.84 5.47 2.98
CA ASP A 279 -21.36 6.41 1.95
C ASP A 279 -19.92 6.11 1.50
N LEU A 280 -19.37 4.95 1.90
CA LEU A 280 -17.99 4.53 1.63
C LEU A 280 -16.90 5.44 2.22
N SER A 281 -17.24 6.25 3.23
CA SER A 281 -16.22 6.95 4.03
C SER A 281 -15.66 6.07 5.16
N PRO A 282 -14.34 6.15 5.45
CA PRO A 282 -13.76 5.55 6.64
C PRO A 282 -14.44 6.07 7.91
N TRP A 283 -14.83 5.17 8.82
CA TRP A 283 -15.51 5.54 10.06
C TRP A 283 -14.61 5.42 11.29
N ARG A 284 -14.07 4.22 11.52
CA ARG A 284 -13.28 3.92 12.72
C ARG A 284 -12.39 2.69 12.52
N LEU A 285 -11.37 2.58 13.35
CA LEU A 285 -10.58 1.37 13.53
C LEU A 285 -11.06 0.62 14.76
N ALA A 286 -11.55 -0.59 14.56
CA ALA A 286 -12.02 -1.49 15.60
C ALA A 286 -10.96 -2.52 15.96
N GLU A 287 -11.10 -3.14 17.13
CA GLU A 287 -10.35 -4.35 17.44
C GLU A 287 -10.81 -5.47 16.51
N THR A 288 -9.85 -6.25 16.03
CA THR A 288 -10.10 -7.35 15.11
C THR A 288 -10.44 -8.60 15.89
N ASP A 289 -11.54 -9.25 15.52
CA ASP A 289 -11.85 -10.58 16.02
C ASP A 289 -10.75 -11.56 15.59
N ARG A 290 -10.09 -12.17 16.58
CA ARG A 290 -9.01 -13.14 16.36
C ARG A 290 -9.47 -14.36 15.58
N SER A 291 -10.78 -14.64 15.52
CA SER A 291 -11.34 -15.70 14.67
C SER A 291 -11.01 -15.49 13.18
N LEU A 292 -10.82 -14.24 12.73
CA LEU A 292 -10.45 -13.90 11.35
C LEU A 292 -9.02 -14.32 10.98
N ALA A 293 -8.15 -14.59 11.96
CA ALA A 293 -6.81 -15.06 11.70
C ALA A 293 -6.81 -16.41 10.96
N ARG A 294 -7.66 -17.35 11.39
CA ARG A 294 -7.70 -18.71 10.83
C ARG A 294 -8.07 -18.75 9.35
N PRO A 295 -9.13 -18.06 8.87
CA PRO A 295 -9.43 -17.99 7.44
C PRO A 295 -8.28 -17.40 6.60
N ILE A 296 -7.61 -16.35 7.07
CA ILE A 296 -6.50 -15.70 6.34
C ILE A 296 -5.29 -16.64 6.28
N GLN A 297 -4.94 -17.28 7.41
CA GLN A 297 -3.89 -18.29 7.48
C GLN A 297 -4.17 -19.43 6.50
N ARG A 298 -5.41 -19.91 6.50
CA ARG A 298 -5.85 -21.00 5.63
C ARG A 298 -5.76 -20.62 4.15
N ALA A 299 -6.15 -19.40 3.78
CA ALA A 299 -6.00 -18.91 2.42
C ALA A 299 -4.52 -18.87 2.00
N ALA A 300 -3.63 -18.37 2.86
CA ALA A 300 -2.19 -18.35 2.61
C ALA A 300 -1.58 -19.76 2.45
N GLU A 301 -2.02 -20.74 3.26
CA GLU A 301 -1.63 -22.15 3.13
C GLU A 301 -2.05 -22.74 1.79
N ILE A 302 -3.31 -22.50 1.38
CA ILE A 302 -3.81 -22.99 0.09
C ILE A 302 -3.02 -22.39 -1.08
N ILE A 303 -2.68 -21.09 -1.01
CA ILE A 303 -1.80 -20.46 -2.00
C ILE A 303 -0.43 -21.14 -2.01
N ALA A 304 0.17 -21.41 -0.86
CA ALA A 304 1.49 -22.04 -0.76
C ALA A 304 1.52 -23.45 -1.37
N GLU A 305 0.44 -24.20 -1.26
CA GLU A 305 0.36 -25.54 -1.84
C GLU A 305 -0.02 -25.55 -3.32
N ALA A 306 -0.99 -24.74 -3.71
CA ALA A 306 -1.44 -24.68 -5.10
C ALA A 306 -0.43 -23.94 -5.99
N TRP A 307 0.27 -22.95 -5.43
CA TRP A 307 1.18 -22.07 -6.13
C TRP A 307 2.34 -21.58 -5.24
N PRO A 308 3.36 -22.44 -5.00
CA PRO A 308 4.49 -22.11 -4.13
C PRO A 308 5.24 -20.82 -4.52
N GLU A 309 5.40 -20.55 -5.81
CA GLU A 309 6.01 -19.30 -6.30
C GLU A 309 5.16 -18.10 -5.89
N GLY A 310 3.84 -18.18 -6.04
CA GLY A 310 2.91 -17.12 -5.66
C GLY A 310 2.93 -16.85 -4.17
N ALA A 311 3.03 -17.87 -3.32
CA ALA A 311 3.18 -17.69 -1.88
C ALA A 311 4.50 -17.01 -1.50
N ARG A 312 5.59 -17.28 -2.21
CA ARG A 312 6.86 -16.56 -2.00
C ARG A 312 6.75 -15.09 -2.40
N LEU A 313 6.08 -14.78 -3.50
CA LEU A 313 5.78 -13.39 -3.87
C LEU A 313 4.91 -12.71 -2.81
N LEU A 314 3.89 -13.44 -2.32
CA LEU A 314 3.00 -12.97 -1.27
C LEU A 314 3.77 -12.57 -0.02
N GLY A 315 4.61 -13.46 0.51
CA GLY A 315 5.38 -13.17 1.72
C GLY A 315 6.55 -12.21 1.54
N LEU A 316 7.00 -11.95 0.31
CA LEU A 316 8.01 -10.94 0.02
C LEU A 316 7.43 -9.53 0.03
N LEU A 317 6.18 -9.36 -0.42
CA LEU A 317 5.57 -8.06 -0.71
C LEU A 317 4.41 -7.68 0.21
N THR A 318 3.98 -8.56 1.10
CA THR A 318 2.90 -8.29 2.06
C THR A 318 3.38 -8.65 3.47
N SER A 319 3.24 -7.73 4.42
CA SER A 319 3.65 -7.93 5.82
C SER A 319 2.49 -7.71 6.81
N ARG A 320 1.42 -7.03 6.38
CA ARG A 320 0.26 -6.75 7.24
C ARG A 320 -1.05 -6.76 6.48
N ILE A 321 -2.02 -7.51 7.00
CA ILE A 321 -3.41 -7.50 6.53
C ILE A 321 -4.26 -6.68 7.49
N VAL A 322 -4.99 -5.72 6.96
CA VAL A 322 -5.98 -4.90 7.69
C VAL A 322 -7.36 -5.37 7.25
N PRO A 323 -8.13 -6.07 8.10
CA PRO A 323 -9.49 -6.44 7.76
C PRO A 323 -10.35 -5.21 7.47
N LEU A 324 -11.07 -5.25 6.36
CA LEU A 324 -11.93 -4.18 5.90
C LEU A 324 -13.39 -4.61 6.08
N LYS A 325 -14.17 -3.80 6.79
CA LYS A 325 -15.62 -3.96 6.88
C LYS A 325 -16.29 -2.86 6.08
N ALA A 326 -16.45 -3.09 4.78
CA ALA A 326 -17.01 -2.14 3.84
C ALA A 326 -17.82 -2.86 2.75
N ARG A 327 -19.14 -2.64 2.74
CA ARG A 327 -20.01 -3.21 1.72
C ARG A 327 -19.66 -2.62 0.35
N GLY A 328 -19.45 -3.46 -0.65
CA GLY A 328 -19.12 -3.02 -2.02
C GLY A 328 -17.65 -2.63 -2.25
N VAL A 329 -16.81 -2.68 -1.21
CA VAL A 329 -15.35 -2.56 -1.35
C VAL A 329 -14.74 -3.94 -1.16
N VAL A 330 -13.95 -4.37 -2.14
CA VAL A 330 -13.28 -5.67 -2.15
C VAL A 330 -11.98 -5.59 -1.35
N SER A 331 -11.05 -4.79 -1.80
CA SER A 331 -9.73 -4.61 -1.19
C SER A 331 -9.06 -3.38 -1.80
N PHE A 332 -8.04 -2.87 -1.10
CA PHE A 332 -7.15 -1.82 -1.61
C PHE A 332 -5.82 -1.81 -0.86
N SER A 333 -4.84 -1.12 -1.44
CA SER A 333 -3.53 -0.86 -0.86
C SER A 333 -3.04 0.50 -1.36
N TYR A 334 -2.11 1.11 -0.63
CA TYR A 334 -1.53 2.40 -0.99
C TYR A 334 -0.13 2.22 -1.57
N ARG A 335 0.20 3.00 -2.61
CA ARG A 335 1.52 2.96 -3.26
C ARG A 335 2.65 3.39 -2.34
N HIS A 336 2.40 4.33 -1.43
CA HIS A 336 3.37 4.82 -0.43
C HIS A 336 3.41 3.99 0.86
N ARG A 337 2.60 2.92 0.96
CA ARG A 337 2.59 1.99 2.11
C ARG A 337 2.80 0.53 1.65
N PRO A 338 3.97 0.20 1.06
CA PRO A 338 4.22 -1.14 0.56
C PRO A 338 4.13 -2.19 1.67
N GLY A 339 3.39 -3.27 1.43
CA GLY A 339 3.22 -4.36 2.39
C GLY A 339 1.96 -4.28 3.26
N LEU A 340 1.24 -3.16 3.23
CA LEU A 340 -0.04 -2.99 3.93
C LEU A 340 -1.21 -3.24 2.97
N SER A 341 -2.03 -4.25 3.25
CA SER A 341 -3.18 -4.62 2.42
C SER A 341 -4.49 -4.55 3.20
N PHE A 342 -5.45 -3.77 2.70
CA PHE A 342 -6.80 -3.69 3.25
C PHE A 342 -7.70 -4.66 2.50
N ILE A 343 -8.20 -5.70 3.18
CA ILE A 343 -8.94 -6.79 2.53
C ILE A 343 -10.28 -6.98 3.21
N ASN A 344 -11.37 -7.03 2.44
CA ASN A 344 -12.68 -7.32 3.00
C ASN A 344 -12.75 -8.77 3.48
N THR A 345 -13.03 -8.97 4.77
CA THR A 345 -13.09 -10.32 5.37
C THR A 345 -14.47 -10.66 5.92
N PHE A 346 -15.50 -9.83 5.69
CA PHE A 346 -16.82 -9.99 6.33
C PHE A 346 -17.92 -10.48 5.38
N GLU A 347 -17.78 -10.18 4.09
CA GLU A 347 -18.74 -10.59 3.04
C GLU A 347 -18.05 -11.46 1.98
N ARG A 348 -17.07 -12.27 2.41
CA ARG A 348 -16.20 -13.08 1.55
C ARG A 348 -16.14 -14.52 2.02
N ASP A 349 -16.19 -15.46 1.08
CA ASP A 349 -15.88 -16.86 1.39
C ASP A 349 -14.37 -17.12 1.32
N ALA A 350 -13.95 -18.34 1.68
CA ALA A 350 -12.54 -18.72 1.67
C ALA A 350 -11.89 -18.66 0.27
N PHE A 351 -12.68 -18.84 -0.79
CA PHE A 351 -12.19 -18.77 -2.16
C PHE A 351 -11.93 -17.32 -2.58
N ASP A 352 -12.83 -16.41 -2.19
CA ASP A 352 -12.68 -14.97 -2.41
C ASP A 352 -11.46 -14.41 -1.67
N LEU A 353 -11.21 -14.87 -0.44
CA LEU A 353 -10.06 -14.40 0.35
C LEU A 353 -8.72 -14.80 -0.29
N ILE A 354 -8.65 -15.96 -0.96
CA ILE A 354 -7.47 -16.39 -1.71
C ILE A 354 -7.21 -15.45 -2.90
N ASP A 355 -8.26 -15.07 -3.64
CA ASP A 355 -8.17 -14.11 -4.74
C ASP A 355 -7.70 -12.74 -4.23
N ASP A 356 -8.32 -12.22 -3.17
CA ASP A 356 -8.02 -10.90 -2.62
C ASP A 356 -6.59 -10.76 -2.11
N LEU A 357 -6.04 -11.80 -1.46
CA LEU A 357 -4.65 -11.80 -1.01
C LEU A 357 -3.69 -11.66 -2.19
N VAL A 358 -3.91 -12.40 -3.27
CA VAL A 358 -3.08 -12.31 -4.48
C VAL A 358 -3.32 -11.02 -5.24
N HIS A 359 -4.57 -10.53 -5.27
CA HIS A 359 -4.93 -9.27 -5.93
C HIS A 359 -4.18 -8.10 -5.33
N GLU A 360 -4.24 -7.93 -4.01
CA GLU A 360 -3.53 -6.84 -3.33
C GLU A 360 -2.01 -7.01 -3.37
N ASN A 361 -1.52 -8.24 -3.27
CA ASN A 361 -0.10 -8.50 -3.46
C ASN A 361 0.39 -8.12 -4.86
N SER A 362 -0.46 -8.30 -5.88
CA SER A 362 -0.16 -7.91 -7.25
C SER A 362 -0.09 -6.39 -7.43
N HIS A 363 -0.86 -5.63 -6.66
CA HIS A 363 -0.69 -4.16 -6.60
C HIS A 363 0.66 -3.78 -6.01
N HIS A 364 1.08 -4.39 -4.90
CA HIS A 364 2.41 -4.16 -4.31
C HIS A 364 3.53 -4.50 -5.31
N HIS A 365 3.40 -5.61 -6.04
CA HIS A 365 4.35 -6.02 -7.06
C HIS A 365 4.43 -4.98 -8.19
N LEU A 366 3.29 -4.58 -8.76
CA LEU A 366 3.27 -3.61 -9.83
C LEU A 366 3.82 -2.26 -9.37
N ASN A 367 3.46 -1.80 -8.17
CA ASN A 367 3.95 -0.55 -7.61
C ASN A 367 5.49 -0.55 -7.49
N LEU A 368 6.10 -1.67 -7.10
CA LEU A 368 7.55 -1.81 -7.09
C LEU A 368 8.16 -1.69 -8.50
N LEU A 369 7.53 -2.29 -9.52
CA LEU A 369 7.97 -2.14 -10.91
C LEU A 369 7.83 -0.69 -11.41
N LEU A 370 6.71 -0.03 -11.09
CA LEU A 370 6.43 1.35 -11.50
C LEU A 370 7.31 2.39 -10.80
N ARG A 371 7.93 2.03 -9.67
CA ARG A 371 8.95 2.84 -9.00
C ARG A 371 10.30 2.77 -9.72
N LYS A 372 10.62 1.61 -10.31
CA LYS A 372 11.90 1.38 -10.99
C LYS A 372 11.88 1.78 -12.46
N TYR A 373 10.76 1.56 -13.13
CA TYR A 373 10.64 1.68 -14.57
C TYR A 373 9.51 2.61 -14.95
N ASP A 374 9.82 3.61 -15.77
CA ASP A 374 8.80 4.33 -16.51
C ASP A 374 8.15 3.37 -17.50
N MET A 375 6.84 3.12 -17.36
CA MET A 375 6.10 2.21 -18.24
C MET A 375 5.39 2.94 -19.40
N ARG A 376 5.27 4.27 -19.33
CA ARG A 376 4.47 5.09 -20.25
C ARG A 376 5.32 6.25 -20.78
N ARG A 377 4.94 6.78 -21.95
CA ARG A 377 5.51 8.01 -22.53
C ARG A 377 4.53 9.17 -22.40
N GLY A 378 4.93 10.17 -21.62
CA GLY A 378 4.12 11.36 -21.35
C GLY A 378 2.88 11.07 -20.51
N ASP A 379 2.11 12.11 -20.25
CA ASP A 379 0.84 12.01 -19.55
C ASP A 379 -0.25 11.47 -20.50
N ARG A 380 -0.78 10.28 -20.19
CA ARG A 380 -1.74 9.51 -21.00
C ARG A 380 -2.98 9.19 -20.18
N ASN A 381 -3.54 10.24 -19.57
CA ASN A 381 -4.69 10.15 -18.67
C ASN A 381 -6.06 10.24 -19.37
N GLN A 382 -6.10 10.27 -20.71
CA GLN A 382 -7.37 10.22 -21.43
C GLN A 382 -8.04 8.86 -21.25
N GLU A 383 -9.33 8.84 -20.89
CA GLU A 383 -10.12 7.62 -20.76
C GLU A 383 -10.54 7.06 -22.12
N VAL A 384 -9.63 6.37 -22.81
CA VAL A 384 -9.86 5.90 -24.19
C VAL A 384 -9.93 4.38 -24.32
N PHE A 385 -9.55 3.63 -23.27
CA PHE A 385 -9.51 2.18 -23.33
C PHE A 385 -10.62 1.57 -22.48
N TYR A 386 -11.36 0.63 -23.04
CA TYR A 386 -12.41 -0.07 -22.29
C TYR A 386 -11.81 -1.03 -21.26
N SER A 387 -12.25 -0.92 -20.00
CA SER A 387 -11.89 -1.86 -18.93
C SER A 387 -12.91 -2.99 -18.84
N PRO A 388 -12.53 -4.25 -19.13
CA PRO A 388 -13.40 -5.41 -18.92
C PRO A 388 -14.00 -5.50 -17.52
N TRP A 389 -13.25 -5.07 -16.50
CA TRP A 389 -13.64 -5.24 -15.10
C TRP A 389 -14.54 -4.12 -14.61
N ARG A 390 -14.25 -2.86 -14.97
CA ARG A 390 -15.08 -1.70 -14.59
C ARG A 390 -16.24 -1.45 -15.55
N ARG A 391 -16.20 -2.02 -16.76
CA ARG A 391 -17.19 -1.82 -17.84
C ARG A 391 -17.36 -0.35 -18.22
N SER A 392 -16.26 0.40 -18.17
CA SER A 392 -16.18 1.81 -18.52
C SER A 392 -14.87 2.07 -19.25
N LEU A 393 -14.77 3.20 -19.94
CA LEU A 393 -13.49 3.70 -20.41
C LEU A 393 -12.59 4.04 -19.21
N ARG A 394 -11.29 3.90 -19.42
CA ARG A 394 -10.24 4.11 -18.43
C ARG A 394 -8.97 4.62 -19.12
N PRO A 395 -8.11 5.33 -18.39
CA PRO A 395 -6.82 5.74 -18.90
C PRO A 395 -5.87 4.56 -19.07
N LEU A 396 -4.80 4.76 -19.85
CA LEU A 396 -3.81 3.72 -20.15
C LEU A 396 -3.22 3.11 -18.87
N HIS A 397 -2.94 3.93 -17.86
CA HIS A 397 -2.42 3.45 -16.58
C HIS A 397 -3.41 2.52 -15.88
N GLY A 398 -4.70 2.86 -15.87
CA GLY A 398 -5.73 2.04 -15.26
C GLY A 398 -5.88 0.68 -15.94
N ILE A 399 -5.74 0.63 -17.26
CA ILE A 399 -5.73 -0.63 -18.02
C ILE A 399 -4.46 -1.43 -17.76
N LEU A 400 -3.29 -0.79 -17.71
CA LEU A 400 -2.04 -1.48 -17.39
C LEU A 400 -2.09 -2.10 -15.99
N HIS A 401 -2.56 -1.34 -14.99
CA HIS A 401 -2.75 -1.82 -13.61
C HIS A 401 -3.67 -3.02 -13.55
N ALA A 402 -4.88 -2.90 -14.11
CA ALA A 402 -5.84 -3.99 -14.11
C ALA A 402 -5.31 -5.21 -14.86
N THR A 403 -4.71 -5.03 -16.05
CA THR A 403 -4.17 -6.15 -16.83
C THR A 403 -3.10 -6.91 -16.07
N PHE A 404 -2.23 -6.21 -15.33
CA PHE A 404 -1.23 -6.84 -14.47
C PHE A 404 -1.90 -7.69 -13.38
N THR A 405 -2.75 -7.10 -12.53
CA THR A 405 -3.32 -7.80 -11.37
C THR A 405 -4.22 -8.95 -11.79
N PHE A 406 -5.02 -8.79 -12.84
CA PHE A 406 -5.88 -9.87 -13.34
C PHE A 406 -5.12 -10.93 -14.13
N THR A 407 -3.92 -10.64 -14.66
CA THR A 407 -3.02 -11.70 -15.16
C THR A 407 -2.53 -12.59 -14.02
N MET A 408 -2.19 -11.99 -12.87
CA MET A 408 -1.83 -12.74 -11.66
C MET A 408 -3.01 -13.58 -11.14
N GLY A 409 -4.22 -13.02 -11.16
CA GLY A 409 -5.47 -13.74 -10.87
C GLY A 409 -5.71 -14.92 -11.81
N ALA A 410 -5.54 -14.74 -13.12
CA ALA A 410 -5.66 -15.84 -14.10
C ALA A 410 -4.67 -16.98 -13.81
N VAL A 411 -3.42 -16.64 -13.44
CA VAL A 411 -2.41 -17.62 -13.04
C VAL A 411 -2.84 -18.33 -11.75
N LEU A 412 -3.28 -17.61 -10.73
CA LEU A 412 -3.80 -18.19 -9.49
C LEU A 412 -4.93 -19.19 -9.77
N PHE A 413 -5.95 -18.80 -10.53
CA PHE A 413 -7.09 -19.66 -10.79
C PHE A 413 -6.74 -20.91 -11.60
N ASP A 414 -5.81 -20.81 -12.55
CA ASP A 414 -5.24 -21.98 -13.24
C ASP A 414 -4.53 -22.93 -12.25
N ARG A 415 -3.72 -22.39 -11.33
CA ARG A 415 -3.04 -23.18 -10.31
C ARG A 415 -4.02 -23.87 -9.35
N LEU A 416 -5.03 -23.15 -8.88
CA LEU A 416 -6.09 -23.70 -8.03
C LEU A 416 -6.90 -24.79 -8.75
N ALA A 417 -7.27 -24.56 -10.01
CA ALA A 417 -7.98 -25.53 -10.83
C ALA A 417 -7.17 -26.82 -11.04
N ALA A 418 -5.86 -26.69 -11.28
CA ALA A 418 -4.96 -27.83 -11.45
C ALA A 418 -4.71 -28.57 -10.12
N TRP A 419 -4.50 -27.84 -9.02
CA TRP A 419 -4.27 -28.41 -7.69
C TRP A 419 -5.50 -29.17 -7.18
N GLY A 420 -6.67 -28.54 -7.21
CA GLY A 420 -7.93 -29.14 -6.79
C GLY A 420 -8.36 -30.31 -7.69
N GLY A 421 -8.11 -30.23 -8.99
CA GLY A 421 -8.44 -31.28 -9.95
C GLY A 421 -7.65 -32.59 -9.79
N ARG A 422 -6.49 -32.58 -9.12
CA ARG A 422 -5.65 -33.77 -8.88
C ARG A 422 -6.06 -34.59 -7.65
N GLY A 423 -7.14 -34.19 -6.95
CA GLY A 423 -7.47 -34.75 -5.63
C GLY A 423 -6.41 -34.44 -4.55
N LYS A 424 -5.44 -33.56 -4.87
CA LYS A 424 -4.34 -33.13 -3.98
C LYS A 424 -4.74 -31.98 -3.05
N GLY A 425 -6.03 -31.68 -2.92
CA GLY A 425 -6.54 -30.82 -1.85
C GLY A 425 -6.48 -31.45 -0.46
N ARG A 426 -5.45 -32.27 -0.19
CA ARG A 426 -5.26 -32.96 1.10
C ARG A 426 -4.16 -32.24 1.87
N VAL A 427 -4.55 -31.26 2.68
CA VAL A 427 -3.69 -30.69 3.73
C VAL A 427 -3.90 -31.51 4.99
N GLY A 428 -3.12 -32.56 5.15
CA GLY A 428 -3.20 -33.43 6.32
C GLY A 428 -2.37 -32.90 7.49
N ARG A 429 -3.00 -32.16 8.42
CA ARG A 429 -2.71 -32.27 9.86
C ARG A 429 -4.03 -32.19 10.63
N LYS A 430 -4.40 -33.33 11.23
CA LYS A 430 -5.50 -33.58 12.19
C LYS A 430 -6.61 -32.50 12.27
N GLY A 431 -7.74 -32.75 11.61
CA GLY A 431 -9.05 -32.32 12.14
C GLY A 431 -9.79 -31.14 11.48
N GLY A 432 -9.62 -30.85 10.20
CA GLY A 432 -10.49 -29.91 9.49
C GLY A 432 -10.56 -30.17 8.00
N GLU A 433 -11.76 -30.13 7.40
CA GLU A 433 -11.99 -30.30 5.97
C GLU A 433 -11.24 -29.25 5.15
N THR A 434 -10.35 -29.70 4.27
CA THR A 434 -9.31 -28.85 3.67
C THR A 434 -9.14 -29.09 2.16
N THR A 435 -10.12 -29.71 1.52
CA THR A 435 -10.17 -29.97 0.08
C THR A 435 -11.11 -28.98 -0.59
N PHE A 436 -10.68 -28.39 -1.71
CA PHE A 436 -11.63 -27.66 -2.56
C PHE A 436 -12.77 -28.59 -2.95
N THR A 437 -14.01 -28.16 -2.72
CA THR A 437 -15.17 -28.90 -3.19
C THR A 437 -15.13 -28.99 -4.72
N PRO A 438 -15.78 -30.00 -5.34
CA PRO A 438 -15.90 -30.04 -6.81
C PRO A 438 -16.43 -28.74 -7.40
N ASP A 439 -17.31 -28.06 -6.65
CA ASP A 439 -17.84 -26.76 -7.01
C ASP A 439 -16.80 -25.64 -6.95
N GLN A 440 -15.95 -25.59 -5.92
CA GLN A 440 -14.84 -24.64 -5.84
C GLN A 440 -13.81 -24.86 -6.96
N VAL A 441 -13.53 -26.11 -7.32
CA VAL A 441 -12.67 -26.43 -8.48
C VAL A 441 -13.30 -25.92 -9.79
N LEU A 442 -14.61 -26.15 -9.96
CA LEU A 442 -15.34 -25.65 -11.11
C LEU A 442 -15.39 -24.11 -11.14
N ARG A 443 -15.53 -23.45 -9.99
CA ARG A 443 -15.44 -21.99 -9.86
C ARG A 443 -14.06 -21.48 -10.23
N ALA A 444 -12.98 -22.13 -9.80
CA ALA A 444 -11.61 -21.80 -10.21
C ALA A 444 -11.43 -21.88 -11.73
N ARG A 445 -11.92 -22.96 -12.35
CA ARG A 445 -11.90 -23.13 -13.80
C ARG A 445 -12.67 -22.02 -14.53
N PHE A 446 -13.87 -21.70 -14.04
CA PHE A 446 -14.67 -20.60 -14.58
C PHE A 446 -13.94 -19.25 -14.48
N ARG A 447 -13.45 -18.89 -13.29
CA ARG A 447 -12.73 -17.62 -13.06
C ARG A 447 -11.45 -17.54 -13.90
N CYS A 448 -10.71 -18.64 -14.05
CA CYS A 448 -9.56 -18.71 -14.94
C CYS A 448 -9.92 -18.33 -16.39
N LEU A 449 -11.00 -18.91 -16.94
CA LEU A 449 -11.45 -18.59 -18.31
C LEU A 449 -11.92 -17.14 -18.41
N GLU A 450 -12.68 -16.66 -17.43
CA GLU A 450 -13.15 -15.27 -17.40
C GLU A 450 -11.99 -14.27 -17.42
N GLU A 451 -10.96 -14.50 -16.62
CA GLU A 451 -9.77 -13.63 -16.61
C GLU A 451 -8.94 -13.78 -17.88
N VAL A 452 -8.80 -14.98 -18.45
CA VAL A 452 -8.09 -15.19 -19.74
C VAL A 452 -8.72 -14.39 -20.88
N GLU A 453 -10.06 -14.33 -20.95
CA GLU A 453 -10.76 -13.53 -21.96
C GLU A 453 -10.63 -12.03 -21.68
N SER A 454 -10.79 -11.62 -20.42
CA SER A 454 -10.72 -10.22 -19.99
C SER A 454 -9.32 -9.63 -20.17
N VAL A 455 -8.29 -10.33 -19.68
CA VAL A 455 -6.88 -9.96 -19.85
C VAL A 455 -6.49 -9.98 -21.33
N GLY A 456 -6.94 -10.99 -22.09
CA GLY A 456 -6.71 -11.07 -23.53
C GLY A 456 -7.28 -9.89 -24.32
N TYR A 457 -8.43 -9.35 -23.89
CA TYR A 457 -8.98 -8.10 -24.44
C TYR A 457 -8.02 -6.94 -24.18
N SER A 458 -7.64 -6.70 -22.92
CA SER A 458 -6.82 -5.55 -22.53
C SER A 458 -5.40 -5.61 -23.09
N ILE A 459 -4.81 -6.80 -23.26
CA ILE A 459 -3.49 -6.94 -23.90
C ILE A 459 -3.50 -6.44 -25.34
N ARG A 460 -4.61 -6.65 -26.09
CA ARG A 460 -4.73 -6.09 -27.44
C ARG A 460 -4.74 -4.57 -27.42
N ASP A 461 -5.42 -3.97 -26.45
CA ASP A 461 -5.44 -2.51 -26.27
C ASP A 461 -4.06 -1.97 -25.89
N LEU A 462 -3.37 -2.63 -24.96
CA LEU A 462 -2.01 -2.26 -24.57
C LEU A 462 -1.00 -2.46 -25.70
N SER A 463 -1.16 -3.49 -26.53
CA SER A 463 -0.32 -3.71 -27.71
C SER A 463 -0.59 -2.65 -28.78
N HIS A 464 -1.84 -2.24 -28.98
CA HIS A 464 -2.16 -1.11 -29.85
C HIS A 464 -1.53 0.20 -29.32
N ALA A 465 -1.63 0.44 -28.01
CA ALA A 465 -1.00 1.58 -27.36
C ALA A 465 0.54 1.57 -27.51
N ALA A 466 1.16 0.40 -27.51
CA ALA A 466 2.57 0.22 -27.78
C ALA A 466 2.93 0.49 -29.25
N ASP A 467 2.35 -0.31 -30.16
CA ASP A 467 2.84 -0.48 -31.53
C ASP A 467 2.31 0.60 -32.48
N ARG A 468 1.10 1.11 -32.22
CA ARG A 468 0.44 2.10 -33.10
C ARG A 468 0.48 3.50 -32.53
N LEU A 469 0.24 3.65 -31.23
CA LEU A 469 0.19 4.96 -30.59
C LEU A 469 1.55 5.41 -30.04
N GLY A 470 2.48 4.48 -29.81
CA GLY A 470 3.78 4.79 -29.23
C GLY A 470 3.69 5.33 -27.79
N TRP A 471 2.65 4.97 -27.05
CA TRP A 471 2.35 5.49 -25.70
C TRP A 471 3.07 4.73 -24.58
N LEU A 472 3.64 3.55 -24.87
CA LEU A 472 4.44 2.80 -23.90
C LEU A 472 5.94 3.05 -24.10
N SER A 473 6.67 3.07 -22.98
CA SER A 473 8.13 3.06 -22.99
C SER A 473 8.66 1.66 -23.39
N PRO A 474 9.97 1.49 -23.63
CA PRO A 474 10.56 0.16 -23.83
C PRO A 474 10.26 -0.82 -22.69
N SER A 475 10.29 -0.37 -21.45
CA SER A 475 9.95 -1.19 -20.27
C SER A 475 8.45 -1.54 -20.24
N GLY A 476 7.58 -0.59 -20.60
CA GLY A 476 6.14 -0.84 -20.74
C GLY A 476 5.84 -1.88 -21.81
N VAL A 477 6.49 -1.80 -22.96
CA VAL A 477 6.37 -2.81 -24.03
C VAL A 477 6.86 -4.17 -23.56
N ALA A 478 8.00 -4.22 -22.86
CA ALA A 478 8.51 -5.47 -22.28
C ALA A 478 7.53 -6.10 -21.28
N LEU A 479 6.88 -5.28 -20.44
CA LEU A 479 5.87 -5.74 -19.50
C LEU A 479 4.65 -6.32 -20.22
N VAL A 480 4.12 -5.62 -21.22
CA VAL A 480 2.96 -6.08 -22.00
C VAL A 480 3.28 -7.40 -22.70
N LYS A 481 4.48 -7.54 -23.28
CA LYS A 481 4.93 -8.82 -23.88
C LYS A 481 5.03 -9.94 -22.85
N ALA A 482 5.52 -9.67 -21.64
CA ALA A 482 5.58 -10.65 -20.56
C ALA A 482 4.18 -11.09 -20.11
N LEU A 483 3.24 -10.15 -19.97
CA LEU A 483 1.83 -10.43 -19.65
C LEU A 483 1.16 -11.26 -20.77
N ALA A 484 1.40 -10.90 -22.03
CA ALA A 484 0.91 -11.64 -23.20
C ALA A 484 1.43 -13.08 -23.26
N GLY A 485 2.73 -13.27 -23.07
CA GLY A 485 3.33 -14.61 -23.01
C GLY A 485 2.74 -15.44 -21.87
N ARG A 486 2.56 -14.84 -20.69
CA ARG A 486 1.96 -15.51 -19.53
C ARG A 486 0.51 -15.90 -19.77
N ILE A 487 -0.33 -14.99 -20.28
CA ILE A 487 -1.73 -15.31 -20.50
C ILE A 487 -1.91 -16.35 -21.60
N ALA A 488 -1.06 -16.36 -22.62
CA ALA A 488 -1.07 -17.38 -23.66
C ALA A 488 -0.78 -18.77 -23.09
N LEU A 489 0.16 -18.89 -22.15
CA LEU A 489 0.44 -20.13 -21.42
C LEU A 489 -0.77 -20.59 -20.59
N VAL A 490 -1.41 -19.68 -19.86
CA VAL A 490 -2.61 -19.99 -19.07
C VAL A 490 -3.76 -20.43 -19.99
N ARG A 491 -4.02 -19.72 -21.09
CA ARG A 491 -5.04 -20.06 -22.07
C ARG A 491 -4.89 -21.48 -22.62
N ARG A 492 -3.67 -21.87 -23.01
CA ARG A 492 -3.42 -23.24 -23.51
C ARG A 492 -3.77 -24.31 -22.49
N ARG A 493 -3.47 -24.07 -21.20
CA ARG A 493 -3.79 -25.03 -20.13
C ARG A 493 -5.27 -25.03 -19.78
N SER A 494 -5.92 -23.86 -19.79
CA SER A 494 -7.32 -23.73 -19.41
C SER A 494 -8.30 -24.28 -20.44
N GLU A 495 -7.89 -24.40 -21.71
CA GLU A 495 -8.70 -25.02 -22.77
C GLU A 495 -9.14 -26.44 -22.40
N ALA A 496 -8.31 -27.20 -21.67
CA ALA A 496 -8.61 -28.56 -21.22
C ALA A 496 -9.90 -28.69 -20.39
N PHE A 497 -10.36 -27.60 -19.76
CA PHE A 497 -11.59 -27.60 -18.95
C PHE A 497 -12.68 -26.65 -19.47
N ARG A 498 -12.49 -26.01 -20.64
CA ARG A 498 -13.43 -25.05 -21.21
C ARG A 498 -14.80 -25.66 -21.47
N SER A 499 -14.84 -26.79 -22.17
CA SER A 499 -16.09 -27.51 -22.49
C SER A 499 -16.84 -27.97 -21.24
N GLN A 500 -16.13 -28.28 -20.15
CA GLN A 500 -16.76 -28.60 -18.88
C GLN A 500 -17.44 -27.37 -18.27
N VAL A 501 -16.75 -26.23 -18.21
CA VAL A 501 -17.32 -24.98 -17.67
C VAL A 501 -18.53 -24.54 -18.49
N LEU A 502 -18.46 -24.59 -19.82
CA LEU A 502 -19.55 -24.19 -20.72
C LEU A 502 -20.82 -25.01 -20.56
N ARG A 503 -20.69 -26.29 -20.18
CA ARG A 503 -21.82 -27.20 -19.87
C ARG A 503 -22.31 -27.09 -18.43
N SER A 504 -21.57 -26.39 -17.57
CA SER A 504 -21.93 -26.23 -16.15
C SER A 504 -22.85 -25.03 -15.90
N ARG A 505 -23.25 -24.85 -14.63
CA ARG A 505 -24.00 -23.66 -14.17
C ARG A 505 -23.31 -22.32 -14.46
N TYR A 506 -21.98 -22.31 -14.66
CA TYR A 506 -21.22 -21.12 -15.01
C TYR A 506 -21.18 -20.83 -16.52
N GLY A 507 -21.61 -21.78 -17.36
CA GLY A 507 -21.60 -21.64 -18.82
C GLY A 507 -22.34 -20.41 -19.34
N PRO A 508 -23.57 -20.11 -18.87
CA PRO A 508 -24.29 -18.90 -19.27
C PRO A 508 -23.54 -17.60 -18.92
N ALA A 509 -22.90 -17.53 -17.75
CA ALA A 509 -22.13 -16.37 -17.32
C ALA A 509 -20.89 -16.17 -18.20
N LEU A 510 -20.15 -17.24 -18.51
CA LEU A 510 -18.98 -17.20 -19.39
C LEU A 510 -19.36 -16.77 -20.82
N ARG A 511 -20.43 -17.33 -21.39
CA ARG A 511 -20.92 -16.93 -22.72
C ARG A 511 -21.35 -15.47 -22.76
N ARG A 512 -22.05 -15.01 -21.72
CA ARG A 512 -22.43 -13.58 -21.59
C ARG A 512 -21.19 -12.69 -21.55
N ARG A 513 -20.18 -13.08 -20.77
CA ARG A 513 -18.92 -12.34 -20.65
C ARG A 513 -18.22 -12.21 -21.99
N ILE A 514 -18.06 -13.31 -22.73
CA ILE A 514 -17.43 -13.32 -24.06
C ILE A 514 -18.17 -12.37 -25.01
N ARG A 515 -19.50 -12.47 -25.10
CA ARG A 515 -20.31 -11.56 -25.93
C ARG A 515 -20.18 -10.10 -25.53
N THR A 516 -20.14 -9.79 -24.24
CA THR A 516 -19.92 -8.41 -23.76
C THR A 516 -18.56 -7.87 -24.22
N LEU A 517 -17.51 -8.70 -24.22
CA LEU A 517 -16.18 -8.29 -24.70
C LEU A 517 -16.15 -8.14 -26.23
N GLU A 518 -16.84 -8.99 -26.98
CA GLU A 518 -17.01 -8.86 -28.43
C GLU A 518 -17.74 -7.56 -28.79
N GLN A 519 -18.84 -7.27 -28.09
CA GLN A 519 -19.57 -6.02 -28.26
C GLN A 519 -18.71 -4.80 -27.90
N ALA A 520 -18.01 -4.84 -26.77
CA ALA A 520 -17.09 -3.77 -26.38
C ALA A 520 -15.97 -3.58 -27.42
N ARG A 521 -15.47 -4.66 -28.03
CA ARG A 521 -14.49 -4.59 -29.12
C ARG A 521 -15.08 -3.93 -30.37
N ALA A 522 -16.34 -4.20 -30.70
CA ALA A 522 -17.01 -3.56 -31.82
C ALA A 522 -17.27 -2.05 -31.57
N THR A 523 -17.60 -1.67 -30.33
CA THR A 523 -17.90 -0.28 -29.96
C THR A 523 -16.64 0.57 -29.73
N TYR A 524 -15.66 0.05 -29.01
CA TYR A 524 -14.49 0.79 -28.52
C TYR A 524 -13.17 0.30 -29.13
N GLY A 525 -13.20 -0.73 -29.97
CA GLY A 525 -12.01 -1.24 -30.62
C GLY A 525 -11.45 -0.25 -31.63
N PHE A 526 -10.13 -0.16 -31.67
CA PHE A 526 -9.44 0.54 -32.74
C PHE A 526 -9.66 -0.19 -34.07
N PRO A 527 -9.79 0.53 -35.20
CA PRO A 527 -9.91 -0.08 -36.51
C PRO A 527 -8.75 -1.07 -36.73
N GLY A 528 -9.06 -2.15 -37.46
CA GLY A 528 -8.06 -3.14 -37.84
C GLY A 528 -6.87 -2.49 -38.57
N PRO A 529 -5.70 -3.15 -38.54
CA PRO A 529 -4.51 -2.66 -39.22
C PRO A 529 -4.71 -2.41 -40.71
#